data_AF-A0A9X4KY80-F1
#
_entry.id   AF-A0A9X4KY80-F1
#
_cell.length_a   1.000
_cell.length_b   1.000
_cell.length_c   1.000
_cell.angle_alpha   90.00
_cell.angle_beta   90.00
_cell.angle_gamma   90.00
#
_symmetry.space_group_name_H-M   'P 1'
#
loop_
_entity.id
_entity.type
_entity.pdbx_description
1 polymer ?
#
loop_
_entity_poly.entity_id
_entity_poly.type
_entity_poly.pdbx_seq_one_letter_code
_entity_poly.pdbx_strand_id
1 'polypeptide(L)'
;MSANRAEACKGCTSSVQVTDAQIERLLSRIKPEDRIDDDRYKMRLEACASCESLAYGTTCMHCGCLVRLRASLKAERCPHPLSQVRPKWPA
;
A
#
# COMPACT_ATOMS: atom_id res chain seq x y z
N MET A 1 29.03 35.81 -1.46
CA MET A 1 28.27 34.57 -1.72
C MET A 1 26.88 34.77 -1.13
N SER A 2 25.90 35.11 -1.98
CA SER A 2 24.54 35.43 -1.51
C SER A 2 23.80 34.14 -1.11
N ALA A 3 23.33 34.09 0.14
CA ALA A 3 22.38 33.10 0.60
C ALA A 3 21.07 33.27 -0.17
N ASN A 4 20.79 32.36 -1.11
CA ASN A 4 19.52 32.36 -1.82
C ASN A 4 18.50 31.57 -0.98
N ARG A 5 17.67 32.35 -0.29
CA ARG A 5 16.41 32.04 0.40
C ARG A 5 15.91 30.60 0.18
N ALA A 6 15.92 29.82 1.26
CA ALA A 6 15.29 28.52 1.34
C ALA A 6 13.79 28.65 1.10
N GLU A 7 13.33 28.42 -0.13
CA GLU A 7 12.00 27.88 -0.31
C GLU A 7 12.04 26.48 0.30
N ALA A 8 11.32 26.29 1.42
CA ALA A 8 11.29 25.01 2.09
C ALA A 8 10.93 23.92 1.07
N CYS A 9 11.76 22.88 0.98
CA CYS A 9 11.49 21.74 0.11
C CYS A 9 10.07 21.24 0.40
N LYS A 10 9.19 21.27 -0.61
CA LYS A 10 7.78 20.85 -0.48
C LYS A 10 7.64 19.42 0.07
N GLY A 11 8.67 18.60 -0.11
CA GLY A 11 8.76 17.25 0.47
C GLY A 11 9.10 17.23 1.95
N CYS A 12 9.96 18.12 2.44
CA CYS A 12 10.37 18.15 3.85
C CYS A 12 9.26 18.66 4.79
N THR A 13 8.26 19.34 4.26
CA THR A 13 7.12 19.87 5.02
C THR A 13 5.82 19.09 4.81
N SER A 14 5.80 18.11 3.90
CA SER A 14 4.60 17.32 3.60
C SER A 14 4.49 16.08 4.50
N SER A 15 3.26 15.77 4.93
CA SER A 15 2.97 14.50 5.60
C SER A 15 2.90 13.36 4.60
N VAL A 16 3.51 12.23 4.96
CA VAL A 16 3.46 10.97 4.19
C VAL A 16 2.32 10.05 4.64
N GLN A 17 1.56 10.44 5.67
CA GLN A 17 0.47 9.63 6.21
C GLN A 17 -0.78 9.75 5.33
N VAL A 18 -1.39 8.61 4.99
CA VAL A 18 -2.64 8.54 4.22
C VAL A 18 -3.77 8.15 5.17
N THR A 19 -4.85 8.91 5.14
CA THR A 19 -6.04 8.63 5.97
C THR A 19 -6.89 7.51 5.40
N ASP A 20 -7.64 6.83 6.26
CA ASP A 20 -8.55 5.76 5.87
C ASP A 20 -9.61 6.24 4.88
N ALA A 21 -10.18 7.43 5.07
CA ALA A 21 -11.14 8.03 4.16
C ALA A 21 -10.56 8.27 2.74
N GLN A 22 -9.27 8.61 2.64
CA GLN A 22 -8.60 8.72 1.34
C GLN A 22 -8.43 7.35 0.68
N ILE A 23 -8.11 6.31 1.46
CA ILE A 23 -7.96 4.94 0.98
C ILE A 23 -9.31 4.40 0.48
N GLU A 24 -10.38 4.60 1.23
CA GLU A 24 -11.74 4.20 0.86
C GLU A 24 -12.19 4.86 -0.45
N ARG A 25 -11.91 6.16 -0.62
CA ARG A 25 -12.18 6.88 -1.87
C ARG A 25 -11.41 6.30 -3.06
N LEU A 26 -10.20 5.81 -2.85
CA LEU A 26 -9.41 5.17 -3.92
C LEU A 26 -9.95 3.78 -4.21
N LEU A 27 -10.29 3.00 -3.18
CA LEU A 27 -10.92 1.69 -3.32
C LEU A 27 -12.21 1.81 -4.12
N SER A 28 -13.09 2.78 -3.82
CA SER A 28 -14.38 2.95 -4.49
C SER A 28 -14.29 3.18 -6.01
N ARG A 29 -13.10 3.50 -6.54
CA ARG A 29 -12.84 3.66 -7.98
C ARG A 29 -12.41 2.36 -8.67
N ILE A 30 -12.05 1.33 -7.91
CA ILE A 30 -11.69 0.01 -8.44
C ILE A 30 -12.97 -0.72 -8.85
N LYS A 31 -13.00 -1.17 -10.10
CA LYS A 31 -14.15 -1.87 -10.67
C LYS A 31 -14.37 -3.24 -9.99
N PRO A 32 -15.61 -3.69 -9.80
CA PRO A 32 -15.90 -4.98 -9.18
C PRO A 32 -15.22 -6.17 -9.89
N GLU A 33 -15.11 -6.16 -11.21
CA GLU A 33 -14.45 -7.25 -11.96
C GLU A 33 -12.96 -7.40 -11.63
N ASP A 34 -12.30 -6.33 -11.22
CA ASP A 34 -10.88 -6.29 -10.86
C ASP A 34 -10.65 -6.63 -9.38
N ARG A 35 -11.71 -6.64 -8.56
CA ARG A 35 -11.62 -6.86 -7.12
C ARG A 35 -11.69 -8.33 -6.73
N ILE A 36 -10.73 -8.77 -5.91
CA ILE A 36 -10.79 -10.08 -5.30
C ILE A 36 -11.96 -10.18 -4.32
N ASP A 37 -12.41 -11.39 -4.02
CA ASP A 37 -13.47 -11.61 -3.04
C ASP A 37 -13.04 -11.17 -1.63
N ASP A 38 -14.05 -10.85 -0.80
CA ASP A 38 -13.84 -10.25 0.52
C ASP A 38 -13.02 -11.14 1.46
N ASP A 39 -13.18 -12.46 1.38
CA ASP A 39 -12.47 -13.39 2.25
C ASP A 39 -10.98 -13.45 1.90
N ARG A 40 -10.64 -13.58 0.61
CA ARG A 40 -9.24 -13.46 0.17
C ARG A 40 -8.68 -12.07 0.45
N TYR A 41 -9.47 -11.03 0.28
CA TYR A 41 -9.03 -9.67 0.61
C TYR A 41 -8.64 -9.55 2.08
N LYS A 42 -9.47 -10.03 3.00
CA LYS A 42 -9.17 -10.08 4.45
C LYS A 42 -7.88 -10.87 4.72
N MET A 43 -7.75 -12.07 4.17
CA MET A 43 -6.53 -12.89 4.33
C MET A 43 -5.27 -12.15 3.86
N ARG A 44 -5.36 -11.43 2.72
CA ARG A 44 -4.24 -10.63 2.20
C ARG A 44 -3.88 -9.47 3.13
N LEU A 45 -4.87 -8.82 3.75
CA LEU A 45 -4.66 -7.75 4.72
C LEU A 45 -4.04 -8.26 6.02
N GLU A 46 -4.51 -9.40 6.54
CA GLU A 46 -3.94 -10.04 7.74
C GLU A 46 -2.46 -10.37 7.54
N ALA A 47 -2.10 -10.93 6.38
CA ALA A 47 -0.71 -11.20 6.01
C ALA A 47 0.14 -9.92 5.93
N CYS A 48 -0.45 -8.79 5.55
CA CYS A 48 0.23 -7.49 5.57
C CYS A 48 0.34 -6.92 6.99
N ALA A 49 -0.68 -7.08 7.83
CA ALA A 49 -0.70 -6.57 9.21
C ALA A 49 0.42 -7.18 10.07
N SER A 50 0.79 -8.44 9.81
CA SER A 50 1.92 -9.11 10.48
C SER A 50 3.26 -8.96 9.74
N CYS A 51 3.34 -8.12 8.69
CA CYS A 51 4.54 -8.00 7.87
C CYS A 51 5.45 -6.88 8.40
N GLU A 52 6.71 -7.22 8.69
CA GLU A 52 7.74 -6.26 9.14
C GLU A 52 8.00 -5.13 8.13
N SER A 53 7.69 -5.37 6.85
CA SER A 53 7.83 -4.39 5.77
C SER A 53 6.57 -3.54 5.55
N LEU A 54 5.61 -3.53 6.48
CA LEU A 54 4.48 -2.61 6.48
C LEU A 54 4.86 -1.30 7.18
N ALA A 55 5.08 -0.25 6.39
CA ALA A 55 5.34 1.08 6.92
C ALA A 55 4.02 1.86 7.10
N TYR A 56 3.98 2.67 8.16
CA TYR A 56 2.87 3.60 8.46
C TYR A 56 1.50 2.90 8.57
N GLY A 57 1.48 1.59 8.81
CA GLY A 57 0.25 0.78 8.86
C GLY A 57 -0.48 0.61 7.52
N THR A 58 -0.02 1.25 6.44
CA THR A 58 -0.75 1.25 5.16
C THR A 58 0.11 0.96 3.94
N THR A 59 1.43 1.09 4.01
CA THR A 59 2.30 1.14 2.83
C THR A 59 3.31 -0.01 2.81
N CYS A 60 3.38 -0.75 1.72
CA CYS A 60 4.37 -1.82 1.57
C CYS A 60 5.75 -1.25 1.21
N MET A 61 6.78 -1.58 1.98
CA MET A 61 8.16 -1.11 1.72
C MET A 61 8.83 -1.77 0.52
N HIS A 62 8.28 -2.86 -0.03
CA HIS A 62 8.85 -3.50 -1.22
C HIS A 62 8.36 -2.90 -2.53
N CYS A 63 7.16 -2.30 -2.57
CA CYS A 63 6.60 -1.73 -3.80
C CYS A 63 6.12 -0.28 -3.67
N GLY A 64 6.04 0.27 -2.44
CA GLY A 64 5.51 1.61 -2.18
C GLY A 64 3.99 1.75 -2.29
N CYS A 65 3.26 0.68 -2.60
CA CYS A 65 1.80 0.75 -2.72
C CYS A 65 1.08 0.70 -1.37
N LEU A 66 -0.12 1.29 -1.34
CA LEU A 66 -1.05 1.11 -0.22
C LEU A 66 -1.56 -0.34 -0.22
N VAL A 67 -1.35 -1.07 0.87
CA VAL A 67 -1.64 -2.51 0.95
C VAL A 67 -3.12 -2.79 0.75
N ARG A 68 -4.01 -1.93 1.24
CA ARG A 68 -5.46 -2.03 1.02
C ARG A 68 -5.83 -2.00 -0.47
N LEU A 69 -5.22 -1.11 -1.25
CA LEU A 69 -5.47 -1.08 -2.69
C LEU A 69 -4.89 -2.30 -3.38
N ARG A 70 -3.61 -2.61 -3.16
CA ARG A 70 -2.93 -3.71 -3.84
C ARG A 70 -3.56 -5.06 -3.52
N ALA A 71 -3.91 -5.30 -2.25
CA ALA A 71 -4.53 -6.55 -1.82
C ALA A 71 -5.93 -6.74 -2.43
N SER A 72 -6.65 -5.65 -2.74
CA SER A 72 -7.98 -5.72 -3.34
C SER A 72 -7.97 -6.18 -4.80
N LEU A 73 -6.84 -6.07 -5.52
CA LEU A 73 -6.77 -6.36 -6.94
C LEU A 73 -6.51 -7.85 -7.22
N LYS A 74 -7.32 -8.48 -8.07
CA LYS A 74 -7.19 -9.91 -8.46
C LYS A 74 -5.84 -10.23 -9.10
N ALA A 75 -5.40 -9.36 -10.02
CA ALA A 75 -4.18 -9.56 -10.79
C ALA A 75 -2.90 -9.43 -9.94
N GLU A 76 -2.98 -8.80 -8.77
CA GLU A 76 -1.82 -8.49 -7.96
C GLU A 76 -1.41 -9.64 -7.05
N ARG A 77 -0.10 -9.76 -6.87
CA ARG A 77 0.54 -10.66 -5.91
C ARG A 77 1.36 -9.86 -4.89
N CYS A 78 1.68 -10.50 -3.77
CA CYS A 78 2.56 -9.91 -2.77
C CYS A 78 3.95 -9.67 -3.39
N PRO A 79 4.47 -8.42 -3.33
CA PRO A 79 5.77 -8.07 -3.91
C PRO A 79 6.95 -8.45 -2.98
N HIS A 80 6.67 -9.04 -1.82
CA HIS A 80 7.70 -9.44 -0.88
C HIS A 80 8.64 -10.47 -1.55
N PRO A 81 9.97 -10.34 -1.43
CA PRO A 81 10.93 -11.19 -2.16
C PRO A 81 10.71 -12.70 -1.96
N LEU A 82 10.37 -13.11 -0.74
CA LEU A 82 10.08 -14.51 -0.42
C LEU A 82 8.75 -15.04 -0.98
N SER A 83 7.87 -14.19 -1.53
CA SER A 83 6.55 -14.62 -2.03
C SER A 83 6.63 -15.60 -3.19
N GLN A 84 7.74 -15.63 -3.91
CA GLN A 84 7.98 -16.59 -5.00
C GLN A 84 8.18 -18.02 -4.48
N VAL A 85 8.66 -18.17 -3.24
CA VAL A 85 8.96 -19.47 -2.61
C VAL A 85 7.90 -19.84 -1.57
N ARG A 86 7.37 -18.84 -0.84
CA ARG A 86 6.31 -18.99 0.15
C ARG A 86 5.30 -17.87 -0.05
N PRO A 87 4.21 -18.11 -0.80
CA PRO A 87 3.23 -17.09 -1.10
C PRO A 87 2.64 -16.51 0.19
N LYS A 88 2.86 -15.21 0.43
CA LYS A 88 2.22 -14.50 1.56
C LYS A 88 0.72 -14.28 1.33
N TRP A 89 0.29 -14.24 0.08
CA TRP A 89 -1.11 -14.05 -0.30
C TRP A 89 -1.66 -15.32 -0.94
N PRO A 90 -2.90 -15.71 -0.62
CA PRO A 90 -3.60 -16.74 -1.36
C PRO A 90 -3.81 -16.29 -2.82
N ALA A 91 -3.70 -17.24 -3.74
CA ALA A 91 -3.97 -17.06 -5.16
C ALA A 91 -5.46 -16.82 -5.42
#